data_AF-A0A935X6G7-F1
#
_entry.id   AF-A0A935X6G7-F1
#
_cell.length_a   1.000
_cell.length_b   1.000
_cell.length_c   1.000
_cell.angle_alpha   90.00
_cell.angle_beta   90.00
_cell.angle_gamma   90.00
#
_symmetry.space_group_name_H-M   'P 1'
#
loop_
_entity.id
_entity.type
_entity.pdbx_description
1 polymer ?
#
loop_
_entity_poly.entity_id
_entity_poly.type
_entity_poly.pdbx_seq_one_letter_code
_entity_poly.pdbx_strand_id
1 'polypeptide(L)'
;MFDADERNLWWRGQTRADIDVPRLLFPLYAWDLEEAEIKRQVVEWGLIQDRNQSPIVTNHRLIPLLGVVDVHQFGYSSFEKEFCRMIREGKAEREPWQHTFEFLEYTSKTGLFVKPLVLDLLKELDLTTQDVGVKFD
;
A
#
# COMPACT_ATOMS: atom_id res chain seq x y z
N MET A 1 -19.47 21.52 -7.94
CA MET A 1 -20.50 21.24 -6.91
C MET A 1 -21.06 19.87 -7.27
N PHE A 2 -20.96 18.87 -6.40
CA PHE A 2 -21.28 17.47 -6.73
C PHE A 2 -22.79 17.26 -6.94
N ASP A 3 -23.17 16.33 -7.81
CA ASP A 3 -24.58 16.01 -8.12
C ASP A 3 -25.21 15.06 -7.08
N ALA A 4 -26.48 14.69 -7.29
CA ALA A 4 -27.22 13.85 -6.34
C ALA A 4 -26.71 12.40 -6.28
N ASP A 5 -26.24 11.87 -7.40
CA ASP A 5 -25.77 10.50 -7.52
C ASP A 5 -24.37 10.38 -6.93
N GLU A 6 -23.49 11.36 -7.17
CA GLU A 6 -22.17 11.47 -6.58
C GLU A 6 -22.24 11.53 -5.04
N ARG A 7 -23.21 12.26 -4.48
CA ARG A 7 -23.42 12.34 -3.02
C ARG A 7 -23.97 11.06 -2.40
N ASN A 8 -24.61 10.19 -3.17
CA ASN A 8 -25.09 8.90 -2.68
C ASN A 8 -23.95 7.89 -2.48
N LEU A 9 -22.80 8.11 -3.13
CA LEU A 9 -21.59 7.28 -2.98
C LEU A 9 -20.77 7.65 -1.74
N TRP A 10 -21.09 8.77 -1.08
CA TRP A 10 -20.33 9.24 0.07
C TRP A 10 -20.62 8.39 1.30
N TRP A 11 -19.58 8.14 2.09
CA TRP A 11 -19.72 7.47 3.38
C TRP A 11 -20.76 8.20 4.24
N ARG A 12 -21.82 7.48 4.62
CA ARG A 12 -22.82 7.96 5.58
C ARG A 12 -22.47 7.37 6.95
N GLY A 13 -21.59 8.07 7.67
CA GLY A 13 -21.27 7.73 9.06
C GLY A 13 -22.55 7.55 9.88
N GLN A 14 -22.60 6.47 10.66
CA GLN A 14 -23.84 5.82 11.10
C GLN A 14 -24.86 6.72 11.84
N THR A 15 -26.09 6.28 11.66
CA THR A 15 -27.42 6.82 11.95
C THR A 15 -27.91 6.60 13.40
N ARG A 16 -27.01 6.30 14.33
CA ARG A 16 -27.34 5.98 15.73
C ARG A 16 -26.80 7.05 16.67
N ALA A 17 -27.71 7.67 17.42
CA ALA A 17 -27.40 8.81 18.30
C ALA A 17 -26.61 8.43 19.57
N ASP A 18 -26.46 7.13 19.85
CA ASP A 18 -25.87 6.59 21.07
C ASP A 18 -24.38 6.19 20.93
N ILE A 19 -23.78 6.41 19.77
CA ILE A 19 -22.37 6.09 19.51
C ILE A 19 -21.57 7.39 19.37
N ASP A 20 -20.58 7.55 20.23
CA ASP A 20 -19.62 8.64 20.13
C ASP A 20 -18.67 8.36 18.95
N VAL A 21 -18.94 8.99 17.80
CA VAL A 21 -18.15 8.79 16.58
C VAL A 21 -16.90 9.67 16.65
N PRO A 22 -15.68 9.10 16.57
CA PRO A 22 -14.47 9.91 16.42
C PRO A 22 -14.54 10.66 15.08
N ARG A 23 -14.81 11.96 15.14
CA ARG A 23 -14.89 12.83 13.96
C ARG A 23 -13.49 13.32 13.59
N LEU A 24 -12.74 12.51 12.85
CA LEU A 24 -11.53 12.98 12.18
C LEU A 24 -11.93 13.63 10.86
N LEU A 25 -12.21 14.93 10.88
CA LEU A 25 -12.33 15.73 9.67
C LEU A 25 -10.91 16.06 9.21
N PHE A 26 -10.41 15.37 8.19
CA PHE A 26 -9.27 15.89 7.44
C PHE A 26 -9.80 17.07 6.62
N PRO A 27 -9.40 18.33 6.91
CA PRO A 27 -9.63 19.40 5.96
C PRO A 27 -9.00 18.96 4.63
N LEU A 28 -9.67 19.27 3.52
CA LEU A 28 -9.13 19.11 2.16
C LEU A 28 -7.81 19.88 2.09
N TYR A 29 -6.71 19.23 2.47
CA TYR A 29 -5.40 19.84 2.60
C TYR A 29 -4.77 19.79 1.22
N ALA A 30 -4.43 20.96 0.67
CA ALA A 30 -3.81 21.07 -0.62
C ALA A 30 -2.38 20.47 -0.55
N TRP A 31 -2.20 19.38 -1.28
CA TRP A 31 -0.99 18.56 -1.38
C TRP A 31 0.14 19.31 -2.09
N ASP A 32 1.12 19.78 -1.33
CA ASP A 32 2.53 19.77 -1.74
C ASP A 32 3.40 19.32 -0.56
N LEU A 33 3.03 18.14 -0.05
CA LEU A 33 3.71 17.53 1.06
C LEU A 33 4.93 16.79 0.52
N GLU A 34 6.11 17.28 0.87
CA GLU A 34 7.36 16.64 0.50
C GLU A 34 7.52 15.35 1.32
N GLU A 35 7.59 14.21 0.61
CA GLU A 35 7.54 12.88 1.23
C GLU A 35 8.73 12.65 2.17
N ALA A 36 9.93 13.15 1.83
CA ALA A 36 11.12 12.98 2.66
C ALA A 36 11.01 13.79 3.96
N GLU A 37 10.44 14.99 3.92
CA GLU A 37 10.15 15.83 5.07
C GLU A 37 9.21 15.12 6.04
N ILE A 38 8.11 14.57 5.52
CA ILE A 38 7.16 13.82 6.35
C ILE A 38 7.83 12.61 6.98
N LYS A 39 8.54 11.79 6.18
CA LYS A 39 9.24 10.59 6.67
C LYS A 39 10.22 10.94 7.79
N ARG A 40 10.99 12.02 7.61
CA ARG A 40 11.94 12.49 8.62
C ARG A 40 11.22 12.89 9.92
N GLN A 41 10.16 13.70 9.82
CA GLN A 41 9.42 14.18 10.99
C GLN A 41 8.74 13.04 11.77
N VAL A 42 8.08 12.10 11.09
CA VAL A 42 7.38 11.00 11.80
C VAL A 42 8.34 10.05 12.49
N VAL A 43 9.58 9.93 12.02
CA VAL A 43 10.63 9.15 12.69
C VAL A 43 11.25 9.93 13.84
N GLU A 44 11.51 11.22 13.67
CA GLU A 44 11.97 12.10 14.75
C GLU A 44 10.98 12.14 15.93
N TRP A 45 9.68 12.17 15.65
CA TRP A 45 8.63 12.13 16.66
C TRP A 45 8.41 10.74 17.28
N GLY A 46 9.14 9.71 16.82
CA GLY A 46 9.01 8.35 17.31
C GLY A 46 7.69 7.66 16.94
N LEU A 47 6.95 8.20 15.97
CA LEU A 47 5.69 7.61 15.49
C LEU A 47 5.92 6.39 14.61
N ILE A 48 7.05 6.34 13.89
CA ILE A 48 7.48 5.22 13.06
C ILE A 48 8.94 4.89 13.38
N GLN A 49 9.25 3.60 13.49
CA GLN A 49 10.64 3.15 13.61
C GLN A 49 11.38 3.31 12.28
N ASP A 50 12.64 3.72 12.31
CA ASP A 50 13.47 3.98 11.12
C ASP A 50 13.45 2.85 10.07
N ARG A 51 13.51 1.59 10.54
CA ARG A 51 13.42 0.39 9.70
C ARG A 51 12.08 0.19 8.97
N ASN A 52 11.02 0.85 9.41
CA ASN A 52 9.66 0.75 8.87
C ASN A 52 9.34 1.87 7.87
N GLN A 53 10.31 2.72 7.51
CA GLN A 53 10.13 3.77 6.51
C GLN A 53 10.12 3.24 5.06
N SER A 54 10.53 1.99 4.85
CA SER A 54 10.60 1.40 3.50
C SER A 54 9.21 1.27 2.89
N PRO A 55 9.00 1.69 1.62
CA PRO A 55 7.73 1.54 0.93
C PRO A 55 7.34 0.08 0.64
N ILE A 56 8.25 -0.89 0.85
CA ILE A 56 7.91 -2.33 0.82
C ILE A 56 7.40 -2.79 2.19
N VAL A 57 7.88 -2.15 3.26
CA VAL A 57 7.58 -2.47 4.67
C VAL A 57 6.49 -1.54 5.22
N THR A 58 5.59 -1.05 4.36
CA THR A 58 4.57 -0.07 4.78
C THR A 58 3.72 -0.58 5.94
N ASN A 59 3.04 0.36 6.61
CA ASN A 59 2.05 0.11 7.67
C ASN A 59 0.92 -0.89 7.32
N HIS A 60 0.79 -1.33 6.06
CA HIS A 60 -0.26 -2.24 5.66
C HIS A 60 0.27 -3.65 5.35
N ARG A 61 -0.03 -4.58 6.26
CA ARG A 61 0.45 -5.98 6.24
C ARG A 61 0.14 -6.73 4.94
N LEU A 62 -0.91 -6.35 4.21
CA LEU A 62 -1.30 -7.03 2.96
C LEU A 62 -0.55 -6.57 1.70
N ILE A 63 0.17 -5.45 1.71
CA ILE A 63 0.83 -4.95 0.49
C ILE A 63 1.85 -5.96 -0.08
N PRO A 64 2.72 -6.57 0.75
CA PRO A 64 3.62 -7.62 0.26
C PRO A 64 2.87 -8.81 -0.36
N LEU A 65 1.76 -9.24 0.24
CA LEU A 65 0.94 -10.32 -0.32
C LEU A 65 0.36 -9.94 -1.68
N LEU A 66 -0.24 -8.75 -1.80
CA LEU A 66 -0.80 -8.25 -3.06
C LEU A 66 0.27 -8.15 -4.15
N GLY A 67 1.44 -7.59 -3.82
CA GLY A 67 2.56 -7.49 -4.75
C GLY A 67 3.03 -8.85 -5.27
N VAL A 68 3.14 -9.85 -4.38
CA VAL A 68 3.52 -11.22 -4.78
C VAL A 68 2.43 -11.84 -5.67
N VAL A 69 1.16 -11.72 -5.31
CA VAL A 69 0.05 -12.25 -6.11
C VAL A 69 0.04 -11.62 -7.50
N ASP A 70 0.19 -10.29 -7.60
CA ASP A 70 0.22 -9.58 -8.88
C ASP A 70 1.37 -10.06 -9.76
N VAL A 71 2.58 -10.21 -9.21
CA VAL A 71 3.73 -10.71 -9.98
C VAL A 71 3.48 -12.13 -10.50
N HIS A 72 2.87 -13.01 -9.70
CA HIS A 72 2.54 -14.38 -10.14
C HIS A 72 1.40 -14.44 -11.17
N GLN A 73 0.41 -13.55 -11.07
CA GLN A 73 -0.77 -13.54 -11.95
C GLN A 73 -0.54 -12.75 -13.25
N PHE A 74 0.18 -11.64 -13.18
CA PHE A 74 0.33 -10.68 -14.27
C PHE A 74 1.77 -10.54 -14.78
N GLY A 75 2.76 -10.98 -14.00
CA GLY A 75 4.19 -10.82 -14.31
C GLY A 75 4.79 -9.49 -13.87
N TYR A 76 4.00 -8.60 -13.23
CA TYR A 76 4.43 -7.29 -12.73
C TYR A 76 3.52 -6.86 -11.57
N SER A 77 3.91 -5.84 -10.81
CA SER A 77 3.11 -5.31 -9.71
C SER A 77 2.05 -4.33 -10.22
N SER A 78 0.77 -4.48 -9.85
CA SER A 78 -0.29 -3.59 -10.34
C SER A 78 -0.07 -2.12 -9.94
N PHE A 79 0.72 -1.87 -8.90
CA PHE A 79 1.14 -0.53 -8.46
C PHE A 79 2.08 0.16 -9.45
N GLU A 80 2.82 -0.57 -10.29
CA GLU A 80 3.77 0.01 -11.25
C GLU A 80 3.13 1.04 -12.17
N LYS A 81 1.88 0.79 -12.59
CA LYS A 81 1.13 1.71 -13.47
C LYS A 81 0.95 3.08 -12.83
N GLU A 82 0.55 3.09 -11.56
CA GLU A 82 0.30 4.31 -10.81
C GLU A 82 1.60 5.06 -10.50
N PHE A 83 2.65 4.34 -10.11
CA PHE A 83 3.96 4.94 -9.87
C PHE A 83 4.62 5.43 -11.15
N CYS A 84 4.47 4.73 -12.28
CA CYS A 84 4.92 5.22 -13.58
C CYS A 84 4.23 6.53 -13.99
N ARG A 85 2.95 6.70 -13.64
CA ARG A 85 2.24 7.96 -13.82
C ARG A 85 2.82 9.04 -12.90
N MET A 86 2.96 8.75 -11.61
CA MET A 86 3.51 9.70 -10.63
C MET A 86 4.92 10.17 -11.00
N ILE A 87 5.78 9.27 -11.47
CA ILE A 87 7.14 9.59 -11.96
C ILE A 87 7.06 10.56 -13.15
N ARG A 88 6.19 10.29 -14.13
CA ARG A 88 6.00 11.20 -15.29
C ARG A 88 5.43 12.56 -14.90
N GLU A 89 4.63 12.61 -13.84
CA GLU A 89 4.09 13.84 -13.27
C GLU A 89 5.08 14.57 -12.34
N GLY A 90 6.28 14.02 -12.10
CA GLY A 90 7.28 14.61 -11.20
C GLY A 90 6.94 14.46 -9.71
N LYS A 91 5.96 13.60 -9.37
CA LYS A 91 5.48 13.37 -8.00
C LYS A 91 6.19 12.21 -7.29
N ALA A 92 7.05 11.48 -7.99
CA ALA A 92 7.81 10.37 -7.45
C ALA A 92 9.15 10.24 -8.17
N GLU A 93 10.17 9.76 -7.46
CA GLU A 93 11.50 9.57 -8.03
C GLU A 93 11.61 8.24 -8.77
N ARG A 94 12.22 8.24 -9.96
CA ARG A 94 12.31 7.03 -10.78
C ARG A 94 13.17 5.93 -10.14
N GLU A 95 14.41 6.24 -9.76
CA GLU A 95 15.38 5.23 -9.35
C GLU A 95 14.93 4.42 -8.12
N PRO A 96 14.46 5.04 -7.01
CA PRO A 96 14.04 4.29 -5.84
C PRO A 96 12.86 3.35 -6.13
N TRP A 97 11.88 3.82 -6.92
CA TRP A 97 10.70 3.04 -7.26
C TRP A 97 11.02 1.93 -8.26
N GLN A 98 11.89 2.18 -9.24
CA GLN A 98 12.35 1.14 -10.16
C GLN A 98 13.04 0.00 -9.40
N HIS A 99 14.00 0.30 -8.51
CA HIS A 99 14.65 -0.73 -7.70
C HIS A 99 13.68 -1.47 -6.78
N THR A 100 12.68 -0.75 -6.24
CA THR A 100 11.63 -1.34 -5.40
C THR A 100 10.81 -2.38 -6.16
N PHE A 101 10.39 -2.08 -7.40
CA PHE A 101 9.63 -3.02 -8.22
C PHE A 101 10.46 -4.19 -8.72
N GLU A 102 11.70 -3.95 -9.15
CA GLU A 102 12.63 -5.02 -9.55
C GLU A 102 12.92 -5.96 -8.37
N PHE A 103 13.11 -5.41 -7.17
CA PHE A 103 13.28 -6.21 -5.95
C PHE A 103 12.01 -7.00 -5.62
N LEU A 104 10.83 -6.38 -5.72
CA LEU A 104 9.54 -7.07 -5.54
C LEU A 104 9.37 -8.22 -6.53
N GLU A 105 9.70 -8.02 -7.80
CA GLU A 105 9.62 -9.08 -8.81
C GLU A 105 10.57 -10.24 -8.48
N TYR A 106 11.82 -9.93 -8.14
CA TYR A 106 12.83 -10.92 -7.77
C TYR A 106 12.43 -11.74 -6.54
N THR A 107 11.98 -11.08 -5.47
CA THR A 107 11.56 -11.74 -4.23
C THR A 107 10.27 -12.53 -4.43
N SER A 108 9.36 -12.08 -5.29
CA SER A 108 8.11 -12.79 -5.60
C SER A 108 8.39 -14.10 -6.35
N LYS A 109 9.32 -14.09 -7.31
CA LYS A 109 9.68 -15.29 -8.08
C LYS A 109 10.46 -16.30 -7.25
N THR A 110 11.46 -15.84 -6.50
CA THR A 110 12.35 -16.70 -5.71
C THR A 110 11.81 -17.08 -4.33
N GLY A 111 10.82 -16.34 -3.84
CA GLY A 111 10.33 -16.43 -2.47
C GLY A 111 11.32 -15.92 -1.41
N LEU A 112 12.51 -15.47 -1.79
CA LEU A 112 13.54 -15.02 -0.85
C LEU A 112 13.04 -13.82 -0.05
N PHE A 113 13.08 -13.85 1.29
CA PHE A 113 12.55 -12.82 2.20
C PHE A 113 11.02 -12.74 2.34
N VAL A 114 10.24 -12.91 1.28
CA VAL A 114 8.76 -12.72 1.34
C VAL A 114 7.96 -14.00 1.58
N LYS A 115 8.49 -15.18 1.24
CA LYS A 115 7.73 -16.44 1.33
C LYS A 115 7.15 -16.71 2.73
N PRO A 116 7.90 -16.59 3.84
CA PRO A 116 7.33 -16.81 5.17
C PRO A 116 6.18 -15.84 5.47
N LEU A 117 6.38 -14.56 5.16
CA LEU A 117 5.37 -13.52 5.34
C LEU A 117 4.10 -13.80 4.53
N VAL A 118 4.24 -14.18 3.27
CA VAL A 118 3.10 -14.51 2.39
C VAL A 118 2.32 -15.71 2.91
N LEU A 119 3.01 -16.78 3.32
CA LEU A 119 2.37 -17.98 3.85
C LEU A 119 1.63 -17.70 5.16
N ASP A 120 2.21 -16.89 6.05
CA ASP A 120 1.57 -16.48 7.30
C ASP A 120 0.31 -15.65 7.04
N LEU A 121 0.37 -14.68 6.12
CA LEU A 121 -0.79 -13.85 5.75
C LEU A 121 -1.90 -14.65 5.08
N LEU A 122 -1.56 -15.58 4.19
CA LEU A 122 -2.55 -16.48 3.57
C LEU A 122 -3.25 -17.33 4.62
N LYS A 123 -2.50 -17.86 5.59
CA LYS A 123 -3.06 -18.62 6.72
C LYS A 123 -4.00 -17.77 7.58
N GLU A 124 -3.66 -16.51 7.85
CA GLU A 124 -4.54 -15.58 8.57
C GLU A 124 -5.85 -15.30 7.82
N LEU A 125 -5.82 -15.35 6.49
CA LEU A 125 -6.97 -15.13 5.62
C LEU A 125 -7.76 -16.42 5.29
N ASP A 126 -7.37 -17.57 5.85
CA ASP A 126 -7.92 -18.89 5.50
C ASP A 126 -7.80 -19.21 3.99
N LEU A 127 -6.66 -18.85 3.39
CA LEU A 127 -6.34 -19.07 1.98
C LEU A 127 -5.07 -19.93 1.82
N THR A 128 -4.95 -20.56 0.66
CA THR A 128 -3.76 -21.28 0.22
C THR A 128 -3.05 -20.52 -0.90
N THR A 129 -1.80 -20.91 -1.21
CA THR A 129 -1.08 -20.32 -2.35
C THR A 129 -1.74 -20.65 -3.69
N GLN A 130 -2.48 -21.76 -3.78
CA GLN A 130 -3.21 -22.15 -4.99
C GLN A 130 -4.43 -21.26 -5.24
N ASP A 131 -5.12 -20.83 -4.19
CA ASP A 131 -6.30 -19.96 -4.30
C ASP A 131 -5.96 -18.60 -4.93
N VAL A 132 -4.72 -18.14 -4.72
CA VAL A 132 -4.21 -16.88 -5.25
C VAL A 132 -3.20 -17.07 -6.40
N GLY A 133 -2.98 -18.31 -6.84
CA GLY A 133 -2.06 -18.67 -7.91
C GLY A 133 -0.57 -18.34 -7.68
N VAL A 134 -0.13 -18.28 -6.42
CA VAL A 134 1.27 -18.07 -6.05
C VAL A 134 2.04 -19.38 -6.08
N LYS A 135 3.23 -19.38 -6.71
CA LYS A 135 4.14 -20.54 -6.74
C LYS A 135 5.57 -20.07 -6.53
N PHE A 136 6.13 -20.32 -5.36
CA PHE A 136 7.55 -20.08 -5.14
C PHE A 136 8.35 -21.24 -5.74
N ASP A 137 9.12 -20.96 -6.79
CA ASP A 137 10.05 -21.91 -7.40
C ASP A 137 11.31 -22.11 -6.53
#